data_AF-A0A0T7A125-F1
#
_entry.id   AF-A0A0T7A125-F1
#
_cell.length_a   1.000
_cell.length_b   1.000
_cell.length_c   1.000
_cell.angle_alpha   90.00
_cell.angle_beta   90.00
_cell.angle_gamma   90.00
#
_symmetry.space_group_name_H-M   'P 1'
#
loop_
_entity.id
_entity.type
_entity.pdbx_description
1 polymer ?
#
loop_
_entity_poly.entity_id
_entity_poly.type
_entity_poly.pdbx_seq_one_letter_code
_entity_poly.pdbx_strand_id
1 'polypeptide(L)'
;MPAGHAGHGSHSGSAANQTSTASTPNHAVSHGSMITVGDVDNARNGFDPTAMLTDWYTGEVSTLPDGRRLRTFEIRAEEKEIEIAPGVMFPAWTFNGRVPGPALRATEGDRLRIVFQNYGSHPHSMHFHGIHAARMDGVPGAGVIQPGEEFVYEFDAKPFGCHLYHCHALPLARHMHKGMYGMFVVDPDPERHPEFADVARSRLLGSPENAEWQELAMVMNAFDTNFDGENEFYACNTIAHCFAKQPIKVVRNRPIRIYLVNVTEFDPINSFHLHGNFFNYFDTGTSLTPTLKTVDLITQCQAQRGILEFNYADQDHEPGLYMFHAHQSEFTELGWMGMFDVVEALS
;
A
#
# COMPACT_ATOMS: atom_id res chain seq x y z
N MET A 1 76.32 25.44 5.77
CA MET A 1 76.61 25.13 4.35
C MET A 1 75.29 24.71 3.70
N PRO A 2 74.89 25.28 2.55
CA PRO A 2 74.15 26.55 2.52
C PRO A 2 72.83 26.53 1.72
N ALA A 3 72.21 27.73 1.64
CA ALA A 3 71.28 28.26 0.62
C ALA A 3 69.80 27.84 0.72
N GLY A 4 68.79 28.72 0.59
CA GLY A 4 68.67 30.04 -0.07
C GLY A 4 67.56 29.90 -1.14
N HIS A 5 66.38 30.51 -1.03
CA HIS A 5 65.91 31.78 -1.63
C HIS A 5 64.35 31.75 -1.53
N ALA A 6 63.65 32.79 -1.07
CA ALA A 6 63.11 33.94 -1.83
C ALA A 6 62.36 33.49 -3.11
N GLY A 7 61.11 33.85 -3.42
CA GLY A 7 60.21 34.89 -2.95
C GLY A 7 59.42 35.37 -4.18
N HIS A 8 58.10 35.27 -4.17
CA HIS A 8 57.17 35.94 -5.10
C HIS A 8 55.89 36.15 -4.28
N GLY A 9 55.32 37.34 -4.13
CA GLY A 9 55.23 38.47 -5.03
C GLY A 9 53.74 38.78 -5.14
N SER A 10 53.24 39.64 -4.26
CA SER A 10 51.87 40.15 -4.28
C SER A 10 51.67 41.12 -5.44
N HIS A 11 50.54 41.06 -6.16
CA HIS A 11 49.87 42.27 -6.64
C HIS A 11 48.37 42.02 -6.92
N SER A 12 47.57 42.69 -6.09
CA SER A 12 46.28 43.36 -6.31
C SER A 12 45.70 43.45 -7.73
N GLY A 13 44.38 43.27 -7.84
CA GLY A 13 43.61 43.74 -8.99
C GLY A 13 42.09 43.52 -8.91
N SER A 14 41.39 44.52 -8.35
CA SER A 14 39.98 44.92 -8.57
C SER A 14 38.83 43.93 -8.33
N ALA A 15 38.00 44.31 -7.35
CA ALA A 15 36.65 43.85 -7.12
C ALA A 15 35.70 44.24 -8.28
N ALA A 16 34.82 43.31 -8.65
CA ALA A 16 33.55 43.61 -9.29
C ALA A 16 32.45 42.86 -8.51
N ASN A 17 31.55 43.64 -7.95
CA ASN A 17 30.39 43.24 -7.17
C ASN A 17 29.41 42.47 -8.06
N GLN A 18 29.19 41.17 -7.81
CA GLN A 18 28.05 40.44 -8.36
C GLN A 18 27.15 39.99 -7.23
N THR A 19 25.98 40.62 -7.19
CA THR A 19 24.78 40.22 -6.46
C THR A 19 24.47 38.75 -6.72
N SER A 20 24.60 37.93 -5.69
CA SER A 20 24.16 36.53 -5.69
C SER A 20 22.64 36.47 -5.70
N THR A 21 22.04 36.26 -6.86
CA THR A 21 20.69 35.70 -6.93
C THR A 21 20.77 34.26 -6.42
N ALA A 22 20.20 34.01 -5.24
CA ALA A 22 20.05 32.67 -4.70
C ALA A 22 19.17 31.85 -5.66
N SER A 23 19.78 30.91 -6.38
CA SER A 23 19.07 29.86 -7.09
C SER A 23 18.59 28.84 -6.06
N THR A 24 17.27 28.64 -5.99
CA THR A 24 16.65 27.50 -5.32
C THR A 24 17.30 26.20 -5.78
N PRO A 25 17.71 25.30 -4.86
CA PRO A 25 18.27 24.01 -5.25
C PRO A 25 17.16 23.18 -5.89
N ASN A 26 17.37 22.82 -7.16
CA ASN A 26 16.50 21.93 -7.91
C ASN A 26 16.78 20.50 -7.41
N HIS A 27 16.03 20.03 -6.41
CA HIS A 27 16.18 18.68 -5.80
C HIS A 27 15.76 17.52 -6.73
N ALA A 28 15.39 17.81 -7.98
CA ALA A 28 14.83 16.82 -8.90
C ALA A 28 15.86 15.88 -9.60
N VAL A 29 17.17 16.00 -9.37
CA VAL A 29 18.17 15.30 -10.22
C VAL A 29 19.35 14.66 -9.45
N SER A 30 19.13 14.06 -8.28
CA SER A 30 20.23 13.38 -7.54
C SER A 30 19.93 11.95 -7.02
N HIS A 31 19.02 11.21 -7.64
CA HIS A 31 18.90 9.74 -7.48
C HIS A 31 19.18 8.98 -8.79
N GLY A 32 19.91 9.60 -9.72
CA GLY A 32 20.21 9.07 -11.05
C GLY A 32 21.14 7.85 -11.03
N SER A 33 20.62 6.68 -10.68
CA SER A 33 21.14 5.35 -11.05
C SER A 33 20.22 4.17 -10.64
N MET A 34 19.22 4.36 -9.77
CA MET A 34 18.58 3.24 -9.05
C MET A 34 17.06 3.14 -9.23
N ILE A 35 16.48 3.67 -10.31
CA ILE A 35 15.05 3.49 -10.63
C ILE A 35 14.87 2.95 -12.05
N THR A 36 13.75 2.28 -12.32
CA THR A 36 13.43 1.77 -13.66
C THR A 36 13.40 2.89 -14.71
N VAL A 37 13.90 2.62 -15.93
CA VAL A 37 13.91 3.59 -17.04
C VAL A 37 12.64 3.44 -17.88
N GLY A 38 11.97 4.56 -18.17
CA GLY A 38 10.68 4.60 -18.87
C GLY A 38 9.49 4.60 -17.91
N ASP A 39 8.26 4.61 -18.42
CA ASP A 39 7.03 4.62 -17.62
C ASP A 39 6.10 3.49 -18.06
N VAL A 40 5.26 3.03 -17.13
CA VAL A 40 4.20 2.07 -17.42
C VAL A 40 2.94 2.82 -17.85
N ASP A 41 2.25 2.30 -18.86
CA ASP A 41 0.96 2.83 -19.29
C ASP A 41 -0.17 2.29 -18.38
N ASN A 42 -0.54 3.09 -17.37
CA ASN A 42 -1.65 2.76 -16.46
C ASN A 42 -2.98 2.54 -17.20
N ALA A 43 -3.23 3.24 -18.31
CA ALA A 43 -4.46 3.06 -19.08
C ALA A 43 -4.48 1.68 -19.77
N ARG A 44 -3.34 1.22 -20.27
CA ARG A 44 -3.18 -0.16 -20.79
C ARG A 44 -3.38 -1.20 -19.69
N ASN A 45 -2.83 -0.97 -18.50
CA ASN A 45 -3.06 -1.82 -17.33
C ASN A 45 -4.53 -1.80 -16.88
N GLY A 46 -5.31 -0.78 -17.25
CA GLY A 46 -6.67 -0.59 -16.76
C GLY A 46 -6.74 -0.30 -15.26
N PHE A 47 -5.62 0.09 -14.65
CA PHE A 47 -5.54 0.52 -13.26
C PHE A 47 -4.33 1.44 -13.03
N ASP A 48 -4.41 2.25 -11.98
CA ASP A 48 -3.38 3.21 -11.59
C ASP A 48 -3.04 3.05 -10.09
N PRO A 49 -1.79 2.70 -9.72
CA PRO A 49 -1.40 2.55 -8.31
C PRO A 49 -1.65 3.79 -7.45
N THR A 50 -1.53 4.99 -8.01
CA THR A 50 -1.80 6.26 -7.32
C THR A 50 -3.28 6.40 -7.01
N ALA A 51 -4.16 6.04 -7.95
CA ALA A 51 -5.60 6.03 -7.71
C ALA A 51 -5.99 4.95 -6.70
N MET A 52 -5.32 3.79 -6.70
CA MET A 52 -5.59 2.70 -5.75
C MET A 52 -5.38 3.08 -4.29
N LEU A 53 -4.50 4.05 -4.00
CA LEU A 53 -4.22 4.47 -2.62
C LEU A 53 -5.48 4.89 -1.86
N THR A 54 -6.49 5.44 -2.55
CA THR A 54 -7.72 5.96 -1.93
C THR A 54 -8.99 5.32 -2.49
N ASP A 55 -8.86 4.32 -3.36
CA ASP A 55 -9.98 3.60 -3.98
C ASP A 55 -10.53 2.50 -3.07
N TRP A 56 -11.37 2.90 -2.11
CA TRP A 56 -12.06 2.00 -1.20
C TRP A 56 -13.31 1.39 -1.86
N TYR A 57 -13.31 0.08 -2.09
CA TYR A 57 -14.52 -0.61 -2.52
C TYR A 57 -15.41 -0.88 -1.30
N THR A 58 -16.51 -0.14 -1.19
CA THR A 58 -17.44 -0.21 -0.06
C THR A 58 -18.67 -1.08 -0.33
N GLY A 59 -18.81 -1.62 -1.54
CA GLY A 59 -19.91 -2.52 -1.90
C GLY A 59 -21.29 -1.85 -1.85
N GLU A 60 -22.33 -2.65 -2.11
CA GLU A 60 -23.72 -2.20 -2.01
C GLU A 60 -24.28 -2.49 -0.61
N VAL A 61 -25.00 -1.53 -0.06
CA VAL A 61 -25.53 -1.60 1.30
C VAL A 61 -27.05 -1.74 1.26
N SER A 62 -27.56 -2.72 1.99
CA SER A 62 -28.99 -2.92 2.22
C SER A 62 -29.25 -3.31 3.69
N THR A 63 -30.52 -3.41 4.07
CA THR A 63 -30.92 -3.79 5.43
C THR A 63 -31.59 -5.16 5.40
N LEU A 64 -31.13 -6.05 6.27
CA LEU A 64 -31.74 -7.36 6.47
C LEU A 64 -33.06 -7.25 7.24
N PRO A 65 -33.95 -8.27 7.17
CA PRO A 65 -35.20 -8.28 7.96
C PRO A 65 -35.00 -8.18 9.47
N ASP A 66 -33.82 -8.58 9.98
CA ASP A 66 -33.44 -8.47 11.40
C ASP A 66 -32.86 -7.10 11.79
N GLY A 67 -32.84 -6.14 10.85
CA GLY A 67 -32.31 -4.79 11.04
C GLY A 67 -30.80 -4.65 10.86
N ARG A 68 -30.06 -5.74 10.67
CA ARG A 68 -28.61 -5.65 10.43
C ARG A 68 -28.32 -5.10 9.04
N ARG A 69 -27.22 -4.35 8.93
CA ARG A 69 -26.67 -3.90 7.65
C ARG A 69 -26.08 -5.09 6.88
N LEU A 70 -26.54 -5.31 5.66
CA LEU A 70 -25.94 -6.23 4.69
C LEU A 70 -25.09 -5.42 3.71
N ARG A 71 -23.82 -5.79 3.58
CA ARG A 71 -22.90 -5.24 2.59
C ARG A 71 -22.53 -6.32 1.58
N THR A 72 -22.82 -6.06 0.32
CA THR A 72 -22.57 -6.99 -0.79
C THR A 72 -21.40 -6.49 -1.64
N PHE A 73 -20.45 -7.37 -1.92
CA PHE A 73 -19.35 -7.14 -2.85
C PHE A 73 -19.47 -8.11 -4.02
N GLU A 74 -19.24 -7.61 -5.23
CA GLU A 74 -19.13 -8.44 -6.44
C GLU A 74 -17.67 -8.52 -6.86
N ILE A 75 -17.14 -9.75 -6.90
CA ILE A 75 -15.74 -10.02 -7.21
C ILE A 75 -15.65 -11.06 -8.32
N ARG A 76 -14.77 -10.81 -9.28
CA ARG A 76 -14.54 -11.63 -10.47
C ARG A 76 -13.09 -12.02 -10.52
N ALA A 77 -12.81 -13.32 -10.63
CA ALA A 77 -11.49 -13.79 -11.01
C ALA A 77 -11.33 -13.67 -12.53
N GLU A 78 -10.29 -12.95 -12.95
CA GLU A 78 -10.00 -12.67 -14.36
C GLU A 78 -8.49 -12.84 -14.62
N GLU A 79 -8.14 -13.40 -15.77
CA GLU A 79 -6.75 -13.47 -16.23
C GLU A 79 -6.43 -12.22 -17.07
N LYS A 80 -5.31 -11.57 -16.76
CA LYS A 80 -4.94 -10.32 -17.41
C LYS A 80 -3.43 -10.19 -17.53
N GLU A 81 -2.97 -9.79 -18.70
CA GLU A 81 -1.58 -9.37 -18.87
C GLU A 81 -1.43 -7.93 -18.35
N ILE A 82 -0.54 -7.74 -17.38
CA ILE A 82 -0.26 -6.44 -16.75
C ILE A 82 1.19 -6.06 -16.96
N GLU A 83 1.50 -4.79 -17.08
CA GLU A 83 2.86 -4.26 -17.15
C GLU A 83 3.29 -3.82 -15.73
N ILE A 84 4.30 -4.48 -15.16
CA ILE A 84 4.73 -4.28 -13.76
C ILE A 84 5.98 -3.39 -13.63
N ALA A 85 6.70 -3.24 -14.74
CA ALA A 85 7.79 -2.30 -14.93
C ALA A 85 7.84 -1.96 -16.44
N PRO A 86 8.46 -0.84 -16.86
CA PRO A 86 8.49 -0.45 -18.27
C PRO A 86 8.99 -1.58 -19.19
N GLY A 87 8.13 -2.07 -20.08
CA GLY A 87 8.39 -3.15 -21.02
C GLY A 87 8.30 -4.57 -20.43
N VAL A 88 8.02 -4.73 -19.14
CA VAL A 88 7.93 -6.03 -18.46
C VAL A 88 6.47 -6.41 -18.25
N MET A 89 5.99 -7.31 -19.11
CA MET A 89 4.63 -7.86 -19.02
C MET A 89 4.61 -9.09 -18.10
N PHE A 90 3.58 -9.18 -17.28
CA PHE A 90 3.34 -10.27 -16.34
C PHE A 90 1.93 -10.85 -16.54
N PRO A 91 1.78 -12.17 -16.76
CA PRO A 91 0.48 -12.80 -16.94
C PRO A 91 -0.15 -13.05 -15.56
N ALA A 92 -0.97 -12.12 -15.10
CA ALA A 92 -1.60 -12.09 -13.79
C ALA A 92 -2.94 -12.84 -13.75
N TRP A 93 -3.26 -13.32 -12.56
CA TRP A 93 -4.60 -13.72 -12.14
C TRP A 93 -5.09 -12.70 -11.13
N THR A 94 -6.26 -12.13 -11.37
CA THR A 94 -6.68 -10.89 -10.71
C THR A 94 -8.04 -11.06 -10.06
N PHE A 95 -8.30 -10.22 -9.05
CA PHE A 95 -9.66 -9.93 -8.62
C PHE A 95 -10.07 -8.59 -9.26
N ASN A 96 -11.16 -8.59 -10.04
CA ASN A 96 -11.71 -7.44 -10.77
C ASN A 96 -10.68 -6.76 -11.72
N GLY A 97 -9.87 -7.54 -12.42
CA GLY A 97 -9.02 -7.04 -13.50
C GLY A 97 -7.84 -6.18 -13.04
N ARG A 98 -7.48 -6.19 -11.75
CA ARG A 98 -6.34 -5.45 -11.19
C ARG A 98 -5.55 -6.22 -10.13
N VAL A 99 -4.31 -5.81 -9.94
CA VAL A 99 -3.42 -6.28 -8.86
C VAL A 99 -2.91 -5.04 -8.10
N PRO A 100 -3.01 -4.98 -6.75
CA PRO A 100 -3.84 -5.84 -5.92
C PRO A 100 -5.32 -5.77 -6.34
N GLY A 101 -6.10 -6.76 -5.92
CA GLY A 101 -7.56 -6.72 -6.00
C GLY A 101 -8.15 -5.55 -5.19
N PRO A 102 -9.46 -5.27 -5.35
CA PRO A 102 -10.11 -4.15 -4.66
C PRO A 102 -9.88 -4.13 -3.15
N ALA A 103 -9.59 -2.94 -2.60
CA ALA A 103 -9.51 -2.72 -1.16
C ALA A 103 -10.94 -2.70 -0.57
N LEU A 104 -11.39 -3.85 -0.06
CA LEU A 104 -12.73 -4.02 0.49
C LEU A 104 -12.81 -3.32 1.84
N ARG A 105 -13.83 -2.47 2.05
CA ARG A 105 -14.02 -1.77 3.31
C ARG A 105 -15.43 -1.93 3.86
N ALA A 106 -15.52 -2.37 5.11
CA ALA A 106 -16.77 -2.60 5.82
C ALA A 106 -16.73 -1.97 7.22
N THR A 107 -17.88 -1.92 7.88
CA THR A 107 -17.98 -1.48 9.28
C THR A 107 -18.16 -2.71 10.18
N GLU A 108 -17.56 -2.68 11.37
CA GLU A 108 -17.65 -3.75 12.35
C GLU A 108 -19.11 -4.14 12.60
N GLY A 109 -19.40 -5.44 12.46
CA GLY A 109 -20.74 -5.97 12.64
C GLY A 109 -21.63 -5.97 11.40
N ASP A 110 -21.21 -5.39 10.27
CA ASP A 110 -21.87 -5.60 8.98
C ASP A 110 -21.97 -7.10 8.68
N ARG A 111 -23.13 -7.55 8.16
CA ARG A 111 -23.20 -8.85 7.50
C ARG A 111 -22.60 -8.69 6.11
N LEU A 112 -21.56 -9.47 5.80
CA LEU A 112 -20.92 -9.45 4.50
C LEU A 112 -21.48 -10.54 3.61
N ARG A 113 -21.63 -10.21 2.33
CA ARG A 113 -21.91 -11.12 1.22
C ARG A 113 -20.94 -10.83 0.09
N ILE A 114 -20.08 -11.79 -0.24
CA ILE A 114 -19.13 -11.66 -1.34
C ILE A 114 -19.56 -12.64 -2.43
N VAL A 115 -20.10 -12.10 -3.51
CA VAL A 115 -20.44 -12.88 -4.71
C VAL A 115 -19.18 -13.01 -5.54
N PHE A 116 -18.58 -14.19 -5.53
CA PHE A 116 -17.33 -14.48 -6.23
C PHE A 116 -17.59 -15.33 -7.46
N GLN A 117 -17.25 -14.80 -8.63
CA GLN A 117 -17.41 -15.44 -9.93
C GLN A 117 -16.06 -15.76 -10.55
N ASN A 118 -15.90 -16.95 -11.13
CA ASN A 118 -14.66 -17.33 -11.77
C ASN A 118 -14.76 -17.25 -13.30
N TYR A 119 -14.19 -16.20 -13.88
CA TYR A 119 -14.05 -16.04 -15.34
C TYR A 119 -12.65 -16.40 -15.85
N GLY A 120 -11.78 -16.94 -14.98
CA GLY A 120 -10.45 -17.43 -15.35
C GLY A 120 -10.49 -18.85 -15.91
N SER A 121 -9.30 -19.39 -16.24
CA SER A 121 -9.16 -20.76 -16.75
C SER A 121 -8.74 -21.78 -15.68
N HIS A 122 -8.55 -21.33 -14.44
CA HIS A 122 -8.08 -22.13 -13.30
C HIS A 122 -9.11 -22.13 -12.17
N PRO A 123 -9.11 -23.14 -11.28
CA PRO A 123 -9.92 -23.08 -10.06
C PRO A 123 -9.41 -21.97 -9.14
N HIS A 124 -10.34 -21.20 -8.56
CA HIS A 124 -10.02 -20.06 -7.71
C HIS A 124 -10.90 -20.00 -6.46
N SER A 125 -10.49 -19.23 -5.47
CA SER A 125 -11.25 -18.96 -4.25
C SER A 125 -10.92 -17.58 -3.68
N MET A 126 -11.63 -17.20 -2.62
CA MET A 126 -11.28 -16.10 -1.75
C MET A 126 -11.23 -16.59 -0.30
N HIS A 127 -10.01 -16.73 0.22
CA HIS A 127 -9.76 -16.90 1.64
C HIS A 127 -9.61 -15.53 2.29
N PHE A 128 -10.41 -15.26 3.32
CA PHE A 128 -10.39 -14.00 4.05
C PHE A 128 -9.61 -14.16 5.36
N HIS A 129 -8.80 -13.18 5.72
CA HIS A 129 -8.31 -13.06 7.09
C HIS A 129 -9.39 -12.37 7.93
N GLY A 130 -10.17 -13.16 8.66
CA GLY A 130 -11.29 -12.72 9.48
C GLY A 130 -11.92 -13.89 10.24
N ILE A 131 -13.02 -13.65 10.96
CA ILE A 131 -13.74 -14.72 11.65
C ILE A 131 -14.95 -15.15 10.83
N HIS A 132 -14.88 -16.36 10.28
CA HIS A 132 -15.93 -16.99 9.48
C HIS A 132 -16.00 -18.50 9.76
N ALA A 133 -17.08 -19.13 9.28
CA ALA A 133 -17.25 -20.57 9.43
C ALA A 133 -16.38 -21.32 8.41
N ALA A 134 -15.96 -22.55 8.74
CA ALA A 134 -15.12 -23.37 7.85
C ALA A 134 -15.68 -23.56 6.43
N ARG A 135 -17.01 -23.60 6.26
CA ARG A 135 -17.65 -23.69 4.92
C ARG A 135 -17.51 -22.43 4.06
N MET A 136 -17.09 -21.31 4.66
CA MET A 136 -16.89 -20.00 4.03
C MET A 136 -15.40 -19.63 3.98
N ASP A 137 -14.50 -20.59 4.22
CA ASP A 137 -13.07 -20.32 4.41
C ASP A 137 -12.29 -20.11 3.10
N GLY A 138 -12.84 -20.53 1.95
CA GLY A 138 -12.20 -20.34 0.65
C GLY A 138 -11.02 -21.28 0.41
N VAL A 139 -10.99 -22.43 1.07
CA VAL A 139 -9.94 -23.46 0.94
C VAL A 139 -10.44 -24.65 0.11
N PRO A 140 -9.56 -25.54 -0.41
CA PRO A 140 -9.99 -26.74 -1.13
C PRO A 140 -11.04 -27.54 -0.34
N GLY A 141 -12.20 -27.77 -0.96
CA GLY A 141 -13.36 -28.41 -0.35
C GLY A 141 -14.39 -27.46 0.29
N ALA A 142 -14.07 -26.17 0.44
CA ALA A 142 -14.95 -25.15 1.00
C ALA A 142 -14.76 -23.79 0.32
N GLY A 143 -15.44 -23.56 -0.81
CA GLY A 143 -15.49 -22.27 -1.49
C GLY A 143 -14.53 -22.12 -2.68
N VAL A 144 -13.69 -23.11 -3.00
CA VAL A 144 -12.98 -23.15 -4.29
C VAL A 144 -13.97 -23.48 -5.40
N ILE A 145 -13.95 -22.67 -6.47
CA ILE A 145 -14.86 -22.77 -7.63
C ILE A 145 -14.08 -22.99 -8.93
N GLN A 146 -14.64 -23.80 -9.81
CA GLN A 146 -14.12 -24.05 -11.16
C GLN A 146 -14.38 -22.88 -12.10
N PRO A 147 -13.71 -22.82 -13.27
CA PRO A 147 -14.06 -21.87 -14.33
C PRO A 147 -15.56 -21.88 -14.66
N GLY A 148 -16.16 -20.69 -14.70
CA GLY A 148 -17.59 -20.47 -14.97
C GLY A 148 -18.53 -20.65 -13.77
N GLU A 149 -18.00 -21.06 -12.61
CA GLU A 149 -18.80 -21.22 -11.39
C GLU A 149 -18.84 -19.92 -10.56
N GLU A 150 -19.74 -19.92 -9.57
CA GLU A 150 -19.92 -18.84 -8.60
C GLU A 150 -20.02 -19.42 -7.19
N PHE A 151 -19.49 -18.70 -6.20
CA PHE A 151 -19.71 -18.98 -4.78
C PHE A 151 -19.98 -17.69 -4.02
N VAL A 152 -20.90 -17.77 -3.06
CA VAL A 152 -21.25 -16.63 -2.20
C VAL A 152 -20.68 -16.86 -0.80
N TYR A 153 -19.62 -16.12 -0.45
CA TYR A 153 -19.10 -16.11 0.91
C TYR A 153 -19.95 -15.19 1.79
N GLU A 154 -20.38 -15.69 2.95
CA GLU A 154 -21.13 -14.85 3.89
C GLU A 154 -20.67 -15.03 5.34
N PHE A 155 -20.21 -13.95 5.95
CA PHE A 155 -19.74 -13.87 7.34
C PHE A 155 -19.97 -12.47 7.91
N ASP A 156 -19.78 -12.29 9.21
CA ASP A 156 -19.89 -10.96 9.82
C ASP A 156 -18.52 -10.27 9.76
N ALA A 157 -18.49 -8.96 9.52
CA ALA A 157 -17.28 -8.16 9.55
C ALA A 157 -16.73 -8.07 10.99
N LYS A 158 -15.86 -9.00 11.37
CA LYS A 158 -15.18 -9.04 12.67
C LYS A 158 -13.88 -9.87 12.65
N PRO A 159 -12.89 -9.54 13.50
CA PRO A 159 -12.80 -8.31 14.31
C PRO A 159 -12.67 -7.05 13.43
N PHE A 160 -12.74 -5.85 14.02
CA PHE A 160 -12.31 -4.65 13.31
C PHE A 160 -10.79 -4.68 13.09
N GLY A 161 -10.30 -4.01 12.06
CA GLY A 161 -8.86 -3.85 11.81
C GLY A 161 -8.48 -3.80 10.34
N CYS A 162 -7.17 -3.95 10.11
CA CYS A 162 -6.55 -4.07 8.79
C CYS A 162 -6.34 -5.55 8.50
N HIS A 163 -6.97 -6.06 7.46
CA HIS A 163 -6.95 -7.45 7.04
C HIS A 163 -6.69 -7.56 5.54
N LEU A 164 -6.76 -8.78 5.03
CA LEU A 164 -6.55 -9.10 3.63
C LEU A 164 -7.41 -10.29 3.22
N TYR A 165 -7.48 -10.52 1.92
CA TYR A 165 -8.00 -11.73 1.32
C TYR A 165 -7.08 -12.17 0.19
N HIS A 166 -7.07 -13.46 -0.12
CA HIS A 166 -6.30 -14.01 -1.23
C HIS A 166 -6.89 -15.32 -1.74
N CYS A 167 -6.46 -15.78 -2.92
CA CYS A 167 -6.83 -17.09 -3.40
C CYS A 167 -6.10 -18.19 -2.63
N HIS A 168 -6.79 -19.29 -2.35
CA HIS A 168 -6.25 -20.45 -1.62
C HIS A 168 -6.41 -21.78 -2.41
N ALA A 169 -6.70 -21.69 -3.70
CA ALA A 169 -6.57 -22.82 -4.62
C ALA A 169 -5.11 -23.31 -4.71
N LEU A 170 -4.92 -24.57 -5.09
CA LEU A 170 -3.60 -25.21 -5.15
C LEU A 170 -3.02 -25.17 -6.57
N PRO A 171 -1.70 -24.93 -6.73
CA PRO A 171 -0.69 -24.69 -5.70
C PRO A 171 -0.73 -23.25 -5.15
N LEU A 172 -0.79 -23.10 -3.81
CA LEU A 172 -1.06 -21.85 -3.11
C LEU A 172 -0.16 -20.68 -3.57
N ALA A 173 1.16 -20.88 -3.52
CA ALA A 173 2.13 -19.85 -3.84
C ALA A 173 1.91 -19.27 -5.25
N ARG A 174 1.58 -20.12 -6.23
CA ARG A 174 1.33 -19.68 -7.61
C ARG A 174 0.10 -18.78 -7.70
N HIS A 175 -0.97 -19.09 -6.98
CA HIS A 175 -2.19 -18.27 -7.01
C HIS A 175 -1.96 -16.89 -6.41
N MET A 176 -1.26 -16.82 -5.27
CA MET A 176 -0.91 -15.53 -4.67
C MET A 176 0.09 -14.75 -5.52
N HIS A 177 1.22 -15.35 -5.90
CA HIS A 177 2.24 -14.75 -6.78
C HIS A 177 1.65 -14.16 -8.06
N LYS A 178 0.66 -14.84 -8.66
CA LYS A 178 -0.02 -14.37 -9.86
C LYS A 178 -0.86 -13.10 -9.67
N GLY A 179 -1.06 -12.62 -8.44
CA GLY A 179 -1.75 -11.37 -8.14
C GLY A 179 -3.10 -11.52 -7.44
N MET A 180 -3.49 -12.74 -7.02
CA MET A 180 -4.79 -12.98 -6.40
C MET A 180 -4.76 -12.69 -4.89
N TYR A 181 -4.63 -11.41 -4.56
CA TYR A 181 -4.69 -10.89 -3.19
C TYR A 181 -5.30 -9.47 -3.17
N GLY A 182 -5.81 -9.04 -2.02
CA GLY A 182 -6.29 -7.68 -1.82
C GLY A 182 -6.47 -7.34 -0.35
N MET A 183 -6.66 -6.05 -0.07
CA MET A 183 -6.86 -5.53 1.28
C MET A 183 -8.31 -5.67 1.72
N PHE A 184 -8.53 -5.96 3.00
CA PHE A 184 -9.84 -5.97 3.64
C PHE A 184 -9.78 -5.16 4.93
N VAL A 185 -10.48 -4.04 4.99
CA VAL A 185 -10.54 -3.17 6.18
C VAL A 185 -11.92 -3.29 6.83
N VAL A 186 -11.93 -3.50 8.14
CA VAL A 186 -13.13 -3.43 8.97
C VAL A 186 -12.98 -2.26 9.92
N ASP A 187 -13.72 -1.19 9.68
CA ASP A 187 -13.70 -0.01 10.53
C ASP A 187 -14.36 -0.31 11.89
N PRO A 188 -13.79 0.13 13.01
CA PRO A 188 -14.39 -0.04 14.33
C PRO A 188 -15.71 0.70 14.44
N ASP A 189 -16.70 0.09 15.09
CA ASP A 189 -17.97 0.75 15.41
C ASP A 189 -17.83 1.55 16.72
N PRO A 190 -17.95 2.89 16.72
CA PRO A 190 -17.81 3.70 17.92
C PRO A 190 -18.73 3.30 19.08
N GLU A 191 -19.92 2.75 18.79
CA GLU A 191 -20.87 2.29 19.82
C GLU A 191 -20.36 1.05 20.56
N ARG A 192 -19.53 0.24 19.91
CA ARG A 192 -18.90 -0.95 20.50
C ARG A 192 -17.64 -0.64 21.29
N HIS A 193 -17.06 0.55 21.08
CA HIS A 193 -15.81 0.99 21.71
C HIS A 193 -15.98 2.34 22.42
N PRO A 194 -16.87 2.45 23.43
CA PRO A 194 -17.21 3.74 24.05
C PRO A 194 -16.00 4.44 24.70
N GLU A 195 -15.03 3.68 25.23
CA GLU A 195 -13.80 4.23 25.84
C GLU A 195 -12.86 4.87 24.81
N PHE A 196 -12.99 4.50 23.53
CA PHE A 196 -12.16 4.95 22.42
C PHE A 196 -12.99 5.49 21.27
N ALA A 197 -14.19 6.02 21.57
CA ALA A 197 -15.18 6.37 20.56
C ALA A 197 -14.67 7.44 19.57
N ASP A 198 -13.83 8.38 20.03
CA ASP A 198 -13.20 9.39 19.16
C ASP A 198 -12.24 8.74 18.15
N VAL A 199 -11.39 7.81 18.61
CA VAL A 199 -10.46 7.08 17.73
C VAL A 199 -11.23 6.20 16.76
N ALA A 200 -12.28 5.52 17.22
CA ALA A 200 -13.14 4.71 16.38
C ALA A 200 -13.84 5.56 15.30
N ARG A 201 -14.40 6.72 15.67
CA ARG A 201 -14.97 7.68 14.70
C ARG A 201 -13.94 8.13 13.68
N SER A 202 -12.71 8.43 14.09
CA SER A 202 -11.65 8.83 13.16
C SER A 202 -11.28 7.75 12.13
N ARG A 203 -11.57 6.47 12.40
CA ARG A 203 -11.34 5.33 11.50
C ARG A 203 -12.56 4.92 10.69
N LEU A 204 -13.74 5.37 11.08
CA LEU A 204 -14.99 5.06 10.40
C LEU A 204 -15.10 5.86 9.11
N LEU A 205 -14.99 5.19 7.96
CA LEU A 205 -15.04 5.85 6.66
C LEU A 205 -16.31 6.69 6.49
N GLY A 206 -16.13 7.95 6.12
CA GLY A 206 -17.22 8.90 5.86
C GLY A 206 -17.74 9.62 7.11
N SER A 207 -17.18 9.37 8.29
CA SER A 207 -17.41 10.24 9.45
C SER A 207 -16.71 11.60 9.25
N PRO A 208 -17.19 12.68 9.92
CA PRO A 208 -16.48 13.96 9.93
C PRO A 208 -15.05 13.85 10.46
N GLU A 209 -14.83 13.05 11.51
CA GLU A 209 -13.50 12.86 12.09
C GLU A 209 -12.54 12.13 11.15
N ASN A 210 -13.05 11.18 10.36
CA ASN A 210 -12.26 10.48 9.34
C ASN A 210 -11.88 11.40 8.17
N ALA A 211 -12.74 12.36 7.79
CA ALA A 211 -12.47 13.29 6.70
C ALA A 211 -11.23 14.17 6.92
N GLU A 212 -10.83 14.38 8.18
CA GLU A 212 -9.59 15.09 8.51
C GLU A 212 -8.34 14.30 8.14
N TRP A 213 -8.43 12.96 8.10
CA TRP A 213 -7.32 12.07 7.80
C TRP A 213 -7.08 11.89 6.30
N GLN A 214 -5.82 11.68 5.95
CA GLN A 214 -5.37 11.28 4.64
C GLN A 214 -5.09 9.77 4.67
N GLU A 215 -6.06 8.96 4.26
CA GLU A 215 -5.96 7.50 4.34
C GLU A 215 -5.39 6.90 3.06
N LEU A 216 -4.46 5.96 3.19
CA LEU A 216 -3.76 5.31 2.07
C LEU A 216 -3.82 3.78 2.22
N ALA A 217 -4.23 3.09 1.16
CA ALA A 217 -4.19 1.63 1.04
C ALA A 217 -2.89 1.21 0.31
N MET A 218 -1.97 0.59 1.05
CA MET A 218 -0.67 0.16 0.54
C MET A 218 -0.51 -1.36 0.68
N VAL A 219 -0.33 -2.03 -0.44
CA VAL A 219 -0.08 -3.49 -0.50
C VAL A 219 1.33 -3.72 -1.03
N MET A 220 2.16 -4.37 -0.22
CA MET A 220 3.53 -4.75 -0.59
C MET A 220 3.51 -6.06 -1.33
N ASN A 221 3.97 -6.04 -2.58
CA ASN A 221 4.02 -7.21 -3.43
C ASN A 221 5.32 -7.30 -4.21
N ALA A 222 5.54 -8.47 -4.80
CA ALA A 222 6.71 -8.78 -5.61
C ALA A 222 6.35 -9.75 -6.74
N PHE A 223 7.20 -9.81 -7.76
CA PHE A 223 6.99 -10.59 -8.97
C PHE A 223 8.26 -11.34 -9.37
N ASP A 224 8.19 -12.67 -9.26
CA ASP A 224 9.03 -13.62 -9.99
C ASP A 224 8.57 -13.71 -11.45
N THR A 225 9.40 -13.23 -12.38
CA THR A 225 9.13 -13.12 -13.82
C THR A 225 9.72 -14.26 -14.64
N ASN A 226 10.70 -14.98 -14.09
CA ASN A 226 11.38 -16.09 -14.76
C ASN A 226 10.90 -17.48 -14.26
N PHE A 227 10.08 -17.50 -13.21
CA PHE A 227 9.47 -18.64 -12.53
C PHE A 227 10.45 -19.58 -11.82
N ASP A 228 11.56 -19.06 -11.29
CA ASP A 228 12.56 -19.83 -10.53
C ASP A 228 12.34 -19.82 -9.00
N GLY A 229 11.37 -19.06 -8.51
CA GLY A 229 11.07 -18.92 -7.09
C GLY A 229 11.81 -17.77 -6.39
N GLU A 230 12.45 -16.87 -7.14
CA GLU A 230 13.05 -15.62 -6.66
C GLU A 230 12.36 -14.42 -7.34
N ASN A 231 12.22 -13.29 -6.64
CA ASN A 231 11.52 -12.12 -7.19
C ASN A 231 12.49 -11.18 -7.92
N GLU A 232 12.16 -10.77 -9.16
CA GLU A 232 12.93 -9.74 -9.88
C GLU A 232 12.43 -8.31 -9.64
N PHE A 233 11.16 -8.15 -9.25
CA PHE A 233 10.56 -6.83 -9.05
C PHE A 233 9.79 -6.78 -7.74
N TYR A 234 9.92 -5.67 -7.03
CA TYR A 234 9.17 -5.38 -5.82
C TYR A 234 8.39 -4.08 -6.02
N ALA A 235 7.21 -3.96 -5.42
CA ALA A 235 6.37 -2.79 -5.64
C ALA A 235 5.37 -2.56 -4.52
N CYS A 236 4.97 -1.30 -4.36
CA CYS A 236 3.77 -0.94 -3.62
C CYS A 236 2.64 -0.73 -4.61
N ASN A 237 1.57 -1.50 -4.47
CA ASN A 237 0.47 -1.50 -5.41
C ASN A 237 0.96 -1.80 -6.85
N THR A 238 1.83 -2.81 -6.99
CA THR A 238 2.17 -3.52 -8.25
C THR A 238 3.23 -2.93 -9.18
N ILE A 239 3.29 -1.62 -9.38
CA ILE A 239 4.25 -1.06 -10.37
C ILE A 239 5.56 -0.65 -9.68
N ALA A 240 6.67 -1.27 -10.10
CA ALA A 240 8.00 -0.99 -9.57
C ALA A 240 8.38 0.49 -9.76
N HIS A 241 8.85 1.12 -8.68
CA HIS A 241 9.22 2.54 -8.61
C HIS A 241 8.08 3.53 -8.91
N CYS A 242 6.81 3.11 -8.91
CA CYS A 242 5.68 3.99 -9.23
C CYS A 242 5.67 5.25 -8.38
N PHE A 243 5.75 5.11 -7.05
CA PHE A 243 5.70 6.24 -6.13
C PHE A 243 7.02 7.01 -6.00
N ALA A 244 8.11 6.52 -6.60
CA ALA A 244 9.35 7.29 -6.73
C ALA A 244 9.26 8.24 -7.94
N LYS A 245 8.59 7.81 -9.02
CA LYS A 245 8.35 8.60 -10.22
C LYS A 245 7.14 9.53 -10.09
N GLN A 246 6.12 9.09 -9.36
CA GLN A 246 4.91 9.83 -9.04
C GLN A 246 4.76 9.92 -7.51
N PRO A 247 5.46 10.86 -6.85
CA PRO A 247 5.35 11.06 -5.41
C PRO A 247 3.90 11.22 -4.94
N ILE A 248 3.59 10.60 -3.80
CA ILE A 248 2.27 10.68 -3.16
C ILE A 248 2.13 12.05 -2.49
N LYS A 249 1.24 12.89 -3.00
CA LYS A 249 0.98 14.21 -2.41
C LYS A 249 0.23 14.08 -1.09
N VAL A 250 0.76 14.70 -0.05
CA VAL A 250 0.12 14.78 1.28
C VAL A 250 0.20 16.19 1.84
N VAL A 251 -0.86 16.62 2.51
CA VAL A 251 -0.93 17.93 3.18
C VAL A 251 -0.20 17.87 4.52
N ARG A 252 0.76 18.77 4.71
CA ARG A 252 1.64 18.87 5.88
C ARG A 252 0.92 18.80 7.23
N ASN A 253 -0.12 19.62 7.38
CA ASN A 253 -0.83 19.81 8.65
C ASN A 253 -2.02 18.85 8.85
N ARG A 254 -2.17 17.82 7.99
CA ARG A 254 -3.24 16.82 8.13
C ARG A 254 -2.65 15.46 8.54
N PRO A 255 -3.30 14.74 9.46
CA PRO A 255 -2.83 13.42 9.86
C PRO A 255 -2.96 12.42 8.71
N ILE A 256 -2.02 11.49 8.63
CA ILE A 256 -1.91 10.47 7.59
C ILE A 256 -2.10 9.11 8.26
N ARG A 257 -2.92 8.25 7.63
CA ARG A 257 -3.11 6.86 8.04
C ARG A 257 -2.84 5.92 6.88
N ILE A 258 -1.86 5.04 7.03
CA ILE A 258 -1.57 4.00 6.04
C ILE A 258 -2.11 2.67 6.56
N TYR A 259 -2.95 2.02 5.77
CA TYR A 259 -3.26 0.60 5.91
C TYR A 259 -2.22 -0.15 5.08
N LEU A 260 -1.31 -0.87 5.74
CA LEU A 260 -0.18 -1.54 5.10
C LEU A 260 -0.33 -3.06 5.22
N VAL A 261 -0.32 -3.76 4.10
CA VAL A 261 -0.42 -5.23 4.03
C VAL A 261 0.79 -5.80 3.29
N ASN A 262 1.45 -6.81 3.85
CA ASN A 262 2.46 -7.57 3.13
C ASN A 262 1.87 -8.82 2.47
N VAL A 263 2.02 -8.95 1.15
CA VAL A 263 1.68 -10.15 0.37
C VAL A 263 2.85 -10.61 -0.51
N THR A 264 4.06 -10.12 -0.25
CA THR A 264 5.28 -10.62 -0.90
C THR A 264 5.38 -12.13 -0.74
N GLU A 265 5.48 -12.84 -1.86
CA GLU A 265 5.68 -14.29 -1.92
C GLU A 265 7.16 -14.60 -2.06
N PHE A 266 7.57 -15.83 -1.71
CA PHE A 266 8.95 -16.35 -1.72
C PHE A 266 9.88 -15.75 -0.67
N ASP A 267 9.93 -14.42 -0.53
CA ASP A 267 10.74 -13.76 0.49
C ASP A 267 10.08 -13.85 1.88
N PRO A 268 10.82 -14.24 2.93
CA PRO A 268 10.23 -14.52 4.24
C PRO A 268 9.76 -13.27 4.99
N ILE A 269 10.30 -12.09 4.68
CA ILE A 269 10.08 -10.86 5.42
C ILE A 269 10.21 -9.64 4.52
N ASN A 270 9.35 -8.64 4.71
CA ASN A 270 9.42 -7.33 4.09
C ASN A 270 9.42 -6.25 5.19
N SER A 271 9.64 -4.98 4.83
CA SER A 271 9.65 -3.86 5.77
C SER A 271 9.17 -2.55 5.15
N PHE A 272 8.87 -1.61 6.03
CA PHE A 272 8.54 -0.23 5.68
C PHE A 272 9.36 0.69 6.57
N HIS A 273 10.12 1.59 5.95
CA HIS A 273 10.85 2.66 6.60
C HIS A 273 10.40 4.02 6.05
N LEU A 274 10.27 5.00 6.94
CA LEU A 274 9.90 6.38 6.61
C LEU A 274 11.07 7.34 6.91
N HIS A 275 11.51 8.11 5.92
CA HIS A 275 12.59 9.07 6.12
C HIS A 275 12.12 10.31 6.86
N GLY A 276 12.94 10.78 7.80
CA GLY A 276 12.74 12.08 8.46
C GLY A 276 11.46 12.19 9.29
N ASN A 277 10.80 11.07 9.61
CA ASN A 277 9.56 11.06 10.36
C ASN A 277 9.37 9.74 11.13
N PHE A 278 8.50 9.76 12.13
CA PHE A 278 8.13 8.62 12.96
C PHE A 278 6.61 8.41 12.92
N PHE A 279 6.18 7.18 13.13
CA PHE A 279 4.77 6.81 13.17
C PHE A 279 4.43 5.95 14.38
N ASN A 280 3.15 5.96 14.74
CA ASN A 280 2.57 4.98 15.64
C ASN A 280 2.08 3.79 14.81
N TYR A 281 2.38 2.56 15.24
CA TYR A 281 2.00 1.34 14.55
C TYR A 281 0.99 0.52 15.35
N PHE A 282 -0.09 0.12 14.70
CA PHE A 282 -1.13 -0.73 15.25
C PHE A 282 -1.06 -2.08 14.54
N ASP A 283 -0.50 -3.07 15.22
CA ASP A 283 -0.32 -4.41 14.66
C ASP A 283 -1.67 -5.03 14.33
N THR A 284 -1.87 -5.43 13.08
CA THR A 284 -3.15 -5.91 12.50
C THR A 284 -4.34 -4.93 12.56
N GLY A 285 -4.17 -3.74 13.15
CA GLY A 285 -5.22 -2.74 13.30
C GLY A 285 -6.35 -3.10 14.28
N THR A 286 -6.27 -4.22 14.98
CA THR A 286 -7.33 -4.72 15.89
C THR A 286 -7.32 -4.06 17.28
N SER A 287 -6.56 -2.98 17.44
CA SER A 287 -6.48 -2.17 18.66
C SER A 287 -6.69 -0.70 18.32
N LEU A 288 -7.34 0.02 19.22
CA LEU A 288 -7.53 1.48 19.14
C LEU A 288 -6.40 2.24 19.86
N THR A 289 -5.42 1.52 20.41
CA THR A 289 -4.16 2.08 20.91
C THR A 289 -2.98 1.44 20.19
N PRO A 290 -1.90 2.18 19.93
CA PRO A 290 -0.80 1.67 19.13
C PRO A 290 -0.01 0.61 19.89
N THR A 291 0.37 -0.45 19.17
CA THR A 291 1.20 -1.55 19.69
C THR A 291 2.66 -1.11 19.80
N LEU A 292 3.13 -0.29 18.85
CA LEU A 292 4.43 0.37 18.89
C LEU A 292 4.23 1.88 18.73
N LYS A 293 4.97 2.67 19.51
CA LYS A 293 4.89 4.13 19.50
C LYS A 293 6.21 4.71 19.03
N THR A 294 6.15 5.73 18.18
CA THR A 294 7.33 6.48 17.73
C THR A 294 8.40 5.55 17.16
N VAL A 295 8.05 4.83 16.09
CA VAL A 295 8.99 4.04 15.29
C VAL A 295 9.04 4.58 13.87
N ASP A 296 10.17 4.45 13.20
CA ASP A 296 10.36 4.85 11.80
C ASP A 296 10.47 3.64 10.87
N LEU A 297 10.44 2.42 11.44
CA LEU A 297 10.63 1.16 10.76
C LEU A 297 9.78 0.06 11.39
N ILE A 298 9.16 -0.76 10.54
CA ILE A 298 8.53 -2.03 10.93
C ILE A 298 8.91 -3.14 9.96
N THR A 299 8.76 -4.39 10.38
CA THR A 299 8.89 -5.58 9.52
C THR A 299 7.60 -6.38 9.53
N GLN A 300 7.32 -7.06 8.42
CA GLN A 300 6.14 -7.90 8.24
C GLN A 300 6.56 -9.16 7.47
N CYS A 301 6.31 -10.35 8.02
CA CYS A 301 6.26 -11.59 7.24
C CYS A 301 5.04 -11.55 6.28
N GLN A 302 4.96 -12.50 5.36
CA GLN A 302 3.80 -12.63 4.48
C GLN A 302 2.49 -12.68 5.30
N ALA A 303 1.48 -11.95 4.83
CA ALA A 303 0.18 -11.76 5.47
C ALA A 303 0.16 -11.04 6.83
N GLN A 304 1.32 -10.61 7.36
CA GLN A 304 1.32 -9.57 8.40
C GLN A 304 0.94 -8.21 7.79
N ARG A 305 0.29 -7.40 8.60
CA ARG A 305 -0.30 -6.12 8.20
C ARG A 305 -0.54 -5.25 9.41
N GLY A 306 -0.77 -3.96 9.20
CA GLY A 306 -1.10 -3.04 10.28
C GLY A 306 -1.54 -1.67 9.79
N ILE A 307 -1.67 -0.75 10.73
CA ILE A 307 -1.99 0.65 10.48
C ILE A 307 -0.83 1.51 10.99
N LEU A 308 -0.35 2.43 10.15
CA LEU A 308 0.63 3.46 10.53
C LEU A 308 -0.10 4.79 10.63
N GLU A 309 0.10 5.54 11.71
CA GLU A 309 -0.47 6.89 11.89
C GLU A 309 0.64 7.90 12.21
N PHE A 310 0.71 8.99 11.44
CA PHE A 310 1.72 10.06 11.56
C PHE A 310 1.24 11.37 10.92
N ASN A 311 2.05 12.43 11.00
CA ASN A 311 1.83 13.69 10.29
C ASN A 311 3.17 14.39 10.04
N TYR A 312 3.17 15.47 9.25
CA TYR A 312 4.34 16.33 9.00
C TYR A 312 4.14 17.72 9.63
N ALA A 313 3.40 17.82 10.73
CA ALA A 313 3.02 19.11 11.32
C ALA A 313 4.11 19.71 12.24
N ASP A 314 5.21 18.99 12.49
CA ASP A 314 6.32 19.50 13.30
C ASP A 314 6.92 20.76 12.64
N GLN A 315 7.45 21.68 13.43
CA GLN A 315 8.07 22.92 12.92
C GLN A 315 9.28 22.64 12.03
N ASP A 316 9.96 21.51 12.22
CA ASP A 316 11.15 21.12 11.46
C ASP A 316 10.81 20.37 10.15
N HIS A 317 9.54 19.98 9.95
CA HIS A 317 9.08 19.41 8.68
C HIS A 317 8.80 20.52 7.67
N GLU A 318 9.63 20.63 6.63
CA GLU A 318 9.42 21.55 5.50
C GLU A 318 8.64 20.85 4.38
N PRO A 319 7.84 21.57 3.56
CA PRO A 319 7.32 21.01 2.32
C PRO A 319 8.43 20.46 1.42
N GLY A 320 8.21 19.29 0.81
CA GLY A 320 9.22 18.63 0.00
C GLY A 320 9.06 17.12 -0.08
N LEU A 321 10.05 16.46 -0.66
CA LEU A 321 10.05 15.01 -0.86
C LEU A 321 10.63 14.28 0.35
N TYR A 322 9.86 13.36 0.92
CA TYR A 322 10.28 12.43 1.97
C TYR A 322 10.17 11.00 1.49
N MET A 323 11.28 10.26 1.46
CA MET A 323 11.30 8.90 0.96
C MET A 323 10.63 7.92 1.94
N PHE A 324 9.99 6.89 1.40
CA PHE A 324 9.65 5.67 2.11
C PHE A 324 10.01 4.45 1.24
N HIS A 325 10.49 3.38 1.86
CA HIS A 325 10.94 2.18 1.13
C HIS A 325 11.09 0.99 2.08
N ALA A 326 11.48 -0.18 1.57
CA ALA A 326 11.86 -1.31 2.43
C ALA A 326 13.25 -1.04 2.97
N HIS A 327 13.45 -1.32 4.25
CA HIS A 327 14.79 -1.33 4.81
C HIS A 327 15.59 -2.61 4.48
N GLN A 328 15.09 -3.43 3.55
CA GLN A 328 15.90 -4.36 2.76
C GLN A 328 16.31 -3.64 1.46
N SER A 329 17.61 -3.40 1.28
CA SER A 329 18.12 -2.62 0.15
C SER A 329 17.79 -3.27 -1.19
N GLU A 330 17.88 -4.59 -1.29
CA GLU A 330 17.52 -5.35 -2.50
C GLU A 330 16.11 -4.99 -3.00
N PHE A 331 15.10 -5.05 -2.13
CA PHE A 331 13.72 -4.76 -2.52
C PHE A 331 13.54 -3.30 -2.93
N THR A 332 14.27 -2.40 -2.27
CA THR A 332 14.30 -0.97 -2.60
C THR A 332 14.83 -0.75 -4.01
N GLU A 333 15.97 -1.34 -4.34
CA GLU A 333 16.64 -1.21 -5.64
C GLU A 333 15.88 -1.90 -6.78
N LEU A 334 15.09 -2.92 -6.46
CA LEU A 334 14.25 -3.66 -7.40
C LEU A 334 12.79 -3.13 -7.49
N GLY A 335 12.46 -2.03 -6.82
CA GLY A 335 11.24 -1.26 -7.10
C GLY A 335 10.40 -0.81 -5.91
N TRP A 336 10.57 -1.40 -4.72
CA TRP A 336 9.80 -1.03 -3.53
C TRP A 336 10.40 0.21 -2.86
N MET A 337 10.20 1.36 -3.52
CA MET A 337 10.48 2.69 -2.99
C MET A 337 9.49 3.73 -3.51
N GLY A 338 9.28 4.77 -2.72
CA GLY A 338 8.44 5.89 -3.06
C GLY A 338 8.78 7.16 -2.30
N MET A 339 8.06 8.23 -2.61
CA MET A 339 8.20 9.53 -1.98
C MET A 339 6.83 10.05 -1.56
N PHE A 340 6.74 10.67 -0.39
CA PHE A 340 5.69 11.63 -0.08
C PHE A 340 6.13 13.02 -0.57
N ASP A 341 5.30 13.66 -1.39
CA ASP A 341 5.42 15.09 -1.73
C ASP A 341 4.56 15.88 -0.73
N VAL A 342 5.21 16.34 0.33
CA VAL A 342 4.58 17.09 1.42
C VAL A 342 4.33 18.51 0.96
N VAL A 343 3.07 18.92 0.90
CA VAL A 343 2.63 20.24 0.43
C VAL A 343 1.82 20.98 1.50
N GLU A 344 1.76 22.30 1.39
CA GLU A 344 0.95 23.12 2.32
C GLU A 344 -0.56 22.97 2.08
N ALA A 345 -0.96 22.74 0.82
CA ALA A 345 -2.35 22.52 0.41
C ALA A 345 -2.38 21.73 -0.91
N LEU A 346 -3.47 21.00 -1.14
CA LEU A 346 -3.75 20.39 -2.45
C LEU A 346 -4.26 21.48 -3.41
N SER A 347 -3.62 21.59 -4.57
CA SER A 347 -3.95 22.52 -5.66
C SER A 347 -5.03 22.02 -6.59
#